data_AF-A0A8T1UCG3-F1
#
_entry.id   AF-A0A8T1UCG3-F1
#
_cell.length_a   1.000
_cell.length_b   1.000
_cell.length_c   1.000
_cell.angle_alpha   90.00
_cell.angle_beta   90.00
_cell.angle_gamma   90.00
#
_symmetry.space_group_name_H-M   'P 1'
#
loop_
_entity.id
_entity.type
_entity.pdbx_description
1 polymer ?
#
loop_
_entity_poly.entity_id
_entity_poly.type
_entity_poly.pdbx_seq_one_letter_code
_entity_poly.pdbx_strand_id
1 'polypeptide(L)'
;MTELCPAVGLQMSQVWWNIETTHNYHTHQGRLCHMVVPQYNSHGNFLIGTAKVEPFISTPESCTNASFPVELFLYHGSIGYYSFYDELVGTYCAQDNTAYTHVAGLGTYDVNGEALARDPGSDLYRWSGYYSIVGAIWIVFRGLILRRSYIACKRYGDKCDQMEVNLNRKAATIFVHESLRLSAHGASNYHRVVLLYLLLEGLMSDLFLLAATDGSFAWIQYVSLGYNLSGILLLLFEFVENSGYLREDYRLLIKRLVFSYESSLLGELLSALGQSYVLTSLNQSDLKHTGQTARAVSYYAWGLVGHSAIVASLVGFIMCVRIVRAVTYVRWKFGPGHTWDIFSAPCCVDTTLGVRTKMPKLSGYHWEGGKLFYRADALKSFGLLKMEEQNGAEFLVLRKLHWFKVYQDDLFVIGSVTEQRVQPCSERICSGVVSFFDRNLGGPTNECGSPRSQAIHAMNKVALSPPSMGILPS
;
A
#
# COMPACT_ATOMS: atom_id res chain seq x y z
N MET A 1 20.39 -29.26 -31.89
CA MET A 1 20.26 -27.85 -31.47
C MET A 1 21.23 -27.02 -32.31
N THR A 2 20.73 -26.21 -33.23
CA THR A 2 21.53 -25.31 -34.08
C THR A 2 21.57 -23.87 -33.55
N GLU A 3 20.66 -23.49 -32.65
CA GLU A 3 20.69 -22.20 -31.95
C GLU A 3 21.43 -22.32 -30.62
N LEU A 4 22.32 -21.36 -30.33
CA LEU A 4 23.26 -21.41 -29.20
C LEU A 4 22.59 -21.17 -27.83
N CYS A 5 21.45 -20.48 -27.79
CA CYS A 5 20.70 -20.11 -26.58
C CYS A 5 19.22 -19.95 -26.99
N PRO A 6 18.45 -21.04 -27.05
CA PRO A 6 17.17 -21.07 -27.77
C PRO A 6 15.96 -20.61 -26.95
N ALA A 7 16.12 -20.29 -25.68
CA ALA A 7 14.99 -19.98 -24.80
C ALA A 7 14.44 -18.57 -25.06
N VAL A 8 13.11 -18.47 -25.21
CA VAL A 8 12.37 -17.21 -25.48
C VAL A 8 11.28 -16.91 -24.45
N GLY A 9 10.91 -17.89 -23.62
CA GLY A 9 9.94 -17.74 -22.55
C GLY A 9 10.36 -18.47 -21.27
N LEU A 10 9.90 -17.96 -20.13
CA LEU A 10 10.05 -18.55 -18.81
C LEU A 10 8.69 -18.62 -18.12
N GLN A 11 8.25 -19.81 -17.72
CA GLN A 11 7.06 -20.02 -16.91
C GLN A 11 7.49 -20.28 -15.47
N MET A 12 7.12 -19.38 -14.55
CA MET A 12 7.50 -19.43 -13.13
C MET A 12 6.33 -18.94 -12.28
N SER A 13 5.96 -19.70 -11.24
CA SER A 13 4.86 -19.39 -10.32
C SER A 13 3.57 -18.93 -10.97
N GLN A 14 3.12 -19.70 -11.97
CA GLN A 14 1.90 -19.47 -12.75
C GLN A 14 1.91 -18.19 -13.62
N VAL A 15 3.02 -17.45 -13.61
CA VAL A 15 3.23 -16.26 -14.43
C VAL A 15 4.17 -16.61 -15.58
N TRP A 16 3.78 -16.16 -16.76
CA TRP A 16 4.61 -16.26 -17.95
C TRP A 16 5.47 -15.00 -18.10
N TRP A 17 6.77 -15.18 -18.35
CA TRP A 17 7.75 -14.11 -18.49
C TRP A 17 8.43 -14.18 -19.85
N ASN A 18 8.59 -13.02 -20.47
CA ASN A 18 9.34 -12.86 -21.71
C ASN A 18 10.83 -12.86 -21.41
N ILE A 19 11.62 -13.65 -22.13
CA ILE A 19 13.07 -13.60 -22.01
C ILE A 19 13.74 -13.34 -23.35
N GLU A 20 14.88 -12.68 -23.28
CA GLU A 20 15.72 -12.39 -24.42
C GLU A 20 17.17 -12.72 -24.06
N THR A 21 17.84 -13.54 -24.88
CA THR A 21 19.26 -13.84 -24.68
C THR A 21 20.11 -12.71 -25.26
N THR A 22 21.08 -12.23 -24.48
CA THR A 22 21.98 -11.14 -24.90
C THR A 22 23.38 -11.63 -25.26
N HIS A 23 24.00 -12.45 -24.41
CA HIS A 23 25.37 -12.95 -24.59
C HIS A 23 25.53 -14.32 -23.91
N ASN A 24 26.68 -14.95 -24.08
CA ASN A 24 26.96 -16.25 -23.48
C ASN A 24 28.39 -16.32 -22.92
N TYR A 25 28.56 -17.22 -21.96
CA TYR A 25 29.83 -17.58 -21.34
C TYR A 25 30.10 -19.06 -21.58
N HIS A 26 31.38 -19.39 -21.77
CA HIS A 26 31.83 -20.77 -21.85
C HIS A 26 32.21 -21.26 -20.44
N THR A 27 31.57 -22.32 -19.98
CA THR A 27 31.87 -22.96 -18.69
C THR A 27 32.27 -24.42 -18.89
N HIS A 28 32.80 -25.06 -17.84
CA HIS A 28 33.18 -26.48 -17.90
C HIS A 28 31.96 -27.41 -18.03
N GLN A 29 30.79 -26.97 -17.53
CA GLN A 29 29.55 -27.76 -17.51
C GLN A 29 28.69 -27.52 -18.76
N GLY A 30 29.04 -26.56 -19.60
CA GLY A 30 28.33 -26.27 -20.83
C GLY A 30 28.43 -24.80 -21.23
N ARG A 31 27.42 -24.31 -21.94
CA ARG A 31 27.33 -22.91 -22.32
C ARG A 31 26.29 -22.23 -21.45
N LEU A 32 26.74 -21.22 -20.70
CA LEU A 32 25.89 -20.40 -19.86
C LEU A 32 25.37 -19.22 -20.70
N CYS A 33 24.05 -19.12 -20.84
CA CYS A 33 23.41 -18.10 -21.65
C CYS A 33 22.85 -17.00 -20.75
N HIS A 34 23.34 -15.77 -20.93
CA HIS A 34 22.77 -14.62 -20.23
C HIS A 34 21.45 -14.23 -20.86
N MET A 35 20.43 -14.05 -20.03
CA MET A 35 19.10 -13.61 -20.43
C MET A 35 18.69 -12.36 -19.68
N VAL A 36 17.79 -11.61 -20.29
CA VAL A 36 17.10 -10.48 -19.68
C VAL A 36 15.60 -10.67 -19.81
N VAL A 37 14.86 -10.13 -18.85
CA VAL A 37 13.42 -9.87 -18.96
C VAL A 37 13.27 -8.38 -19.25
N PRO A 38 13.18 -7.96 -20.53
CA PRO A 38 13.37 -6.56 -20.92
C PRO A 38 12.41 -5.59 -20.24
N GLN A 39 11.18 -6.04 -19.97
CA GLN A 39 10.11 -5.24 -19.38
C GLN A 39 10.38 -4.90 -17.91
N TYR A 40 11.18 -5.71 -17.22
CA TYR A 40 11.33 -5.62 -15.76
C TYR A 40 12.77 -5.45 -15.33
N ASN A 41 13.70 -5.25 -16.27
CA ASN A 41 15.12 -5.13 -15.96
C ASN A 41 15.63 -6.27 -15.04
N SER A 42 15.08 -7.47 -15.22
CA SER A 42 15.60 -8.67 -14.58
C SER A 42 16.65 -9.28 -15.48
N HIS A 43 17.77 -9.70 -14.90
CA HIS A 43 18.91 -10.28 -15.59
C HIS A 43 19.11 -11.69 -15.08
N GLY A 44 19.79 -12.54 -15.80
CA GLY A 44 19.95 -13.91 -15.34
C GLY A 44 20.79 -14.74 -16.28
N ASN A 45 21.04 -15.98 -15.89
CA ASN A 45 21.78 -16.92 -16.70
C ASN A 45 21.09 -18.27 -16.67
N PHE A 46 20.93 -18.92 -17.83
CA PHE A 46 20.46 -20.31 -17.93
C PHE A 46 21.54 -21.24 -18.47
N LEU A 47 21.46 -22.49 -18.01
CA LEU A 47 22.18 -23.63 -18.52
C LEU A 47 21.17 -24.72 -18.88
N ILE A 48 21.18 -25.16 -20.14
CA ILE A 48 20.34 -26.28 -20.61
C ILE A 48 21.22 -27.52 -20.72
N GLY A 49 20.82 -28.59 -20.05
CA GLY A 49 21.51 -29.87 -20.14
C GLY A 49 21.27 -30.58 -21.48
N THR A 50 22.15 -31.54 -21.79
CA THR A 50 22.18 -32.20 -23.10
C THR A 50 21.33 -33.47 -23.16
N ALA A 51 21.05 -34.10 -22.02
CA ALA A 51 20.24 -35.31 -21.93
C ALA A 51 18.75 -34.98 -21.74
N LYS A 52 17.88 -35.74 -22.41
CA LYS A 52 16.42 -35.60 -22.23
C LYS A 52 16.02 -36.09 -20.84
N VAL A 53 15.04 -35.43 -20.23
CA VAL A 53 14.49 -35.76 -18.92
C VAL A 53 12.96 -35.77 -18.97
N GLU A 54 12.34 -36.38 -17.96
CA GLU A 54 10.89 -36.27 -17.79
C GLU A 54 10.46 -34.81 -17.61
N PRO A 55 9.38 -34.37 -18.28
CA PRO A 55 8.90 -32.99 -18.19
C PRO A 55 8.48 -32.64 -16.76
N PHE A 56 8.75 -31.39 -16.36
CA PHE A 56 8.26 -30.86 -15.09
C PHE A 56 6.73 -30.73 -15.11
N ILE A 57 6.07 -30.77 -13.94
CA ILE A 57 4.59 -30.86 -13.81
C ILE A 57 3.84 -29.72 -14.56
N SER A 58 4.42 -28.52 -14.62
CA SER A 58 3.82 -27.37 -15.32
C SER A 58 4.08 -27.35 -16.83
N THR A 59 4.87 -28.29 -17.34
CA THR A 59 5.22 -28.41 -18.76
C THR A 59 4.05 -29.06 -19.52
N PRO A 60 3.65 -28.51 -20.69
CA PRO A 60 2.59 -29.08 -21.51
C PRO A 60 2.91 -30.52 -21.96
N GLU A 61 1.88 -31.36 -22.07
CA GLU A 61 2.03 -32.76 -22.52
C GLU A 61 2.70 -32.88 -23.90
N SER A 62 2.53 -31.88 -24.78
CA SER A 62 3.18 -31.82 -26.09
C SER A 62 4.71 -31.89 -25.99
N CYS A 63 5.30 -31.40 -24.89
CA CYS A 63 6.74 -31.31 -24.68
C CYS A 63 7.38 -32.57 -24.08
N THR A 64 6.62 -33.64 -23.82
CA THR A 64 7.10 -34.85 -23.11
C THR A 64 8.36 -35.46 -23.73
N ASN A 65 8.46 -35.50 -25.06
CA ASN A 65 9.61 -36.09 -25.77
C ASN A 65 10.68 -35.06 -26.19
N ALA A 66 10.51 -33.80 -25.78
CA ALA A 66 11.34 -32.66 -26.17
C ALA A 66 11.82 -31.84 -24.97
N SER A 67 11.83 -32.44 -23.78
CA SER A 67 12.20 -31.80 -22.51
C SER A 67 13.66 -32.07 -22.14
N PHE A 68 14.36 -31.02 -21.74
CA PHE A 68 15.75 -31.04 -21.28
C PHE A 68 15.83 -30.37 -19.91
N PRO A 69 16.74 -30.78 -19.01
CA PRO A 69 16.86 -30.14 -17.71
C PRO A 69 17.40 -28.72 -17.91
N VAL A 70 16.87 -27.78 -17.14
CA VAL A 70 17.34 -26.39 -17.14
C VAL A 70 17.58 -25.93 -15.72
N GLU A 71 18.72 -25.31 -15.52
CA GLU A 71 19.08 -24.56 -14.32
C GLU A 71 19.20 -23.09 -14.72
N LEU A 72 18.62 -22.23 -13.91
CA LEU A 72 18.49 -20.82 -14.20
C LEU A 72 18.73 -20.01 -12.92
N PHE A 73 19.49 -18.94 -13.04
CA PHE A 73 19.60 -17.91 -12.01
C PHE A 73 18.99 -16.63 -12.54
N LEU A 74 18.06 -16.03 -11.79
CA LEU A 74 17.42 -14.78 -12.15
C LEU A 74 17.68 -13.74 -11.06
N TYR A 75 18.22 -12.60 -11.43
CA TYR A 75 18.38 -11.41 -10.62
C TYR A 75 17.32 -10.38 -10.93
N HIS A 76 16.77 -9.77 -9.89
CA HIS A 76 15.90 -8.62 -9.98
C HIS A 76 16.48 -7.46 -9.18
N GLY A 77 16.95 -6.42 -9.86
CA GLY A 77 17.52 -5.23 -9.23
C GLY A 77 16.45 -4.41 -8.51
N SER A 78 16.69 -4.04 -7.25
CA SER A 78 15.88 -3.04 -6.56
C SER A 78 16.23 -1.62 -7.05
N ILE A 79 15.40 -0.63 -6.69
CA ILE A 79 15.76 0.80 -6.76
C ILE A 79 16.97 1.11 -5.84
N GLY A 80 17.19 0.28 -4.81
CA GLY A 80 18.39 0.31 -3.98
C GLY A 80 19.65 -0.28 -4.64
N TYR A 81 20.73 -0.43 -3.87
CA TYR A 81 22.00 -1.01 -4.35
C TYR A 81 22.01 -2.55 -4.40
N TYR A 82 20.91 -3.22 -4.05
CA TYR A 82 20.84 -4.67 -3.95
C TYR A 82 19.90 -5.27 -5.01
N SER A 83 20.12 -6.55 -5.31
CA SER A 83 19.27 -7.38 -6.16
C SER A 83 18.76 -8.57 -5.36
N PHE A 84 17.51 -8.95 -5.60
CA PHE A 84 17.03 -10.27 -5.25
C PHE A 84 17.49 -11.29 -6.27
N TYR A 85 17.70 -12.54 -5.87
CA TYR A 85 17.98 -13.61 -6.84
C TYR A 85 17.21 -14.88 -6.55
N ASP A 86 16.71 -15.48 -7.64
CA ASP A 86 16.06 -16.78 -7.68
C ASP A 86 17.00 -17.81 -8.29
N GLU A 87 17.10 -18.96 -7.65
CA GLU A 87 17.65 -20.17 -8.22
C GLU A 87 16.48 -21.03 -8.69
N LEU A 88 16.45 -21.32 -9.98
CA LEU A 88 15.32 -21.91 -10.68
C LEU A 88 15.77 -23.20 -11.34
N VAL A 89 14.98 -24.25 -11.15
CA VAL A 89 15.22 -25.55 -11.76
C VAL A 89 13.95 -26.07 -12.41
N GLY A 90 14.09 -26.84 -13.48
CA GLY A 90 12.95 -27.43 -14.15
C GLY A 90 13.32 -28.00 -15.50
N THR A 91 12.42 -27.84 -16.48
CA THR A 91 12.59 -28.40 -17.82
C THR A 91 12.38 -27.36 -18.91
N TYR A 92 13.32 -27.30 -19.84
CA TYR A 92 13.21 -26.56 -21.09
C TYR A 92 12.55 -27.43 -22.17
N CYS A 93 11.51 -26.91 -22.82
CA CYS A 93 10.86 -27.55 -23.96
C CYS A 93 11.41 -27.02 -25.28
N ALA A 94 11.98 -27.91 -26.10
CA ALA A 94 12.52 -27.56 -27.42
C ALA A 94 11.45 -27.36 -28.51
N GLN A 95 10.17 -27.60 -28.21
CA GLN A 95 9.08 -27.44 -29.18
C GLN A 95 8.49 -26.03 -29.19
N ASP A 96 8.42 -25.39 -28.02
CA ASP A 96 7.90 -24.03 -27.83
C ASP A 96 8.95 -23.03 -27.32
N ASN A 97 10.19 -23.49 -27.17
CA ASN A 97 11.33 -22.70 -26.69
C ASN A 97 11.11 -22.06 -25.30
N THR A 98 10.33 -22.71 -24.44
CA THR A 98 9.99 -22.21 -23.10
C THR A 98 10.64 -23.03 -22.00
N ALA A 99 11.18 -22.35 -20.98
CA ALA A 99 11.64 -22.96 -19.74
C ALA A 99 10.47 -23.01 -18.74
N TYR A 100 10.12 -24.21 -18.29
CA TYR A 100 9.11 -24.46 -17.27
C TYR A 100 9.81 -24.79 -15.95
N THR A 101 9.83 -23.82 -15.03
CA THR A 101 10.67 -23.87 -13.84
C THR A 101 9.88 -23.68 -12.56
N HIS A 102 10.48 -24.09 -11.45
CA HIS A 102 10.08 -23.73 -10.10
C HIS A 102 11.30 -23.24 -9.32
N VAL A 103 11.04 -22.60 -8.20
CA VAL A 103 12.07 -21.99 -7.36
C VAL A 103 12.69 -23.05 -6.45
N ALA A 104 14.00 -23.24 -6.59
CA ALA A 104 14.82 -24.11 -5.76
C ALA A 104 15.50 -23.35 -4.61
N GLY A 105 15.84 -22.08 -4.83
CA GLY A 105 16.59 -21.26 -3.88
C GLY A 105 16.29 -19.77 -4.03
N LEU A 106 16.45 -19.04 -2.92
CA LEU A 106 16.24 -17.60 -2.86
C LEU A 106 17.35 -16.92 -2.07
N GLY A 107 17.75 -15.74 -2.52
CA GLY A 107 18.63 -14.90 -1.75
C GLY A 107 18.64 -13.45 -2.20
N THR A 108 19.59 -12.71 -1.65
CA THR A 108 19.79 -11.29 -1.95
C THR A 108 21.27 -11.03 -2.15
N TYR A 109 21.62 -10.03 -2.94
CA TYR A 109 23.02 -9.74 -3.24
C TYR A 109 23.23 -8.25 -3.46
N ASP A 110 24.30 -7.69 -2.88
CA ASP A 110 24.65 -6.26 -3.01
C ASP A 110 25.31 -5.98 -4.36
N VAL A 111 24.53 -6.08 -5.43
CA VAL A 111 24.93 -5.76 -6.79
C VAL A 111 23.76 -5.12 -7.55
N ASN A 112 24.06 -4.17 -8.44
CA ASN A 112 23.08 -3.58 -9.34
C ASN A 112 23.77 -3.05 -10.61
N GLY A 113 22.99 -2.67 -11.62
CA GLY A 113 23.46 -2.03 -12.85
C GLY A 113 24.33 -2.93 -13.73
N GLU A 114 25.40 -2.37 -14.29
CA GLU A 114 26.29 -3.08 -15.24
C GLU A 114 26.98 -4.29 -14.61
N ALA A 115 27.35 -4.20 -13.32
CA ALA A 115 27.96 -5.31 -12.60
C ALA A 115 27.01 -6.51 -12.50
N LEU A 116 25.71 -6.25 -12.32
CA LEU A 116 24.68 -7.29 -12.27
C LEU A 116 24.51 -7.98 -13.64
N ALA A 117 24.46 -7.19 -14.71
CA ALA A 117 24.32 -7.71 -16.09
C ALA A 117 25.53 -8.53 -16.58
N ARG A 118 26.67 -8.43 -15.89
CA ARG A 118 27.89 -9.19 -16.18
C ARG A 118 28.18 -10.29 -15.16
N ASP A 119 27.31 -10.49 -14.18
CA ASP A 119 27.52 -11.50 -13.16
C ASP A 119 27.26 -12.91 -13.76
N PRO A 120 28.25 -13.82 -13.72
CA PRO A 120 28.08 -15.18 -14.23
C PRO A 120 27.37 -16.12 -13.24
N GLY A 121 26.95 -15.64 -12.07
CA GLY A 121 26.45 -16.50 -10.99
C GLY A 121 27.56 -17.09 -10.11
N SER A 122 27.18 -17.79 -9.05
CA SER A 122 28.08 -18.52 -8.16
C SER A 122 27.30 -19.61 -7.43
N ASP A 123 27.95 -20.75 -7.18
CA ASP A 123 27.40 -21.84 -6.36
C ASP A 123 27.42 -21.54 -4.86
N LEU A 124 28.00 -20.41 -4.44
CA LEU A 124 28.04 -19.98 -3.04
C LEU A 124 26.81 -19.14 -2.72
N TYR A 125 26.26 -19.34 -1.52
CA TYR A 125 25.16 -18.52 -1.02
C TYR A 125 25.55 -17.03 -0.96
N ARG A 126 24.70 -16.18 -1.54
CA ARG A 126 24.90 -14.73 -1.59
C ARG A 126 23.92 -14.05 -0.64
N TRP A 127 24.39 -12.97 0.00
CA TRP A 127 23.58 -12.18 0.92
C TRP A 127 23.77 -10.69 0.67
N SER A 128 22.77 -9.89 1.03
CA SER A 128 22.80 -8.44 0.98
C SER A 128 22.79 -7.86 2.39
N GLY A 129 23.83 -7.09 2.73
CA GLY A 129 23.86 -6.30 3.95
C GLY A 129 22.87 -5.14 3.88
N TYR A 130 22.72 -4.53 2.69
CA TYR A 130 21.75 -3.45 2.48
C TYR A 130 20.32 -3.90 2.75
N TYR A 131 19.89 -5.01 2.13
CA TYR A 131 18.56 -5.59 2.33
C TYR A 131 18.32 -5.91 3.81
N SER A 132 19.31 -6.53 4.47
CA SER A 132 19.22 -6.89 5.88
C SER A 132 19.01 -5.66 6.77
N ILE A 133 19.75 -4.57 6.54
CA ILE A 133 19.65 -3.34 7.33
C ILE A 133 18.32 -2.62 7.07
N VAL A 134 17.93 -2.42 5.81
CA VAL A 134 16.68 -1.75 5.45
C VAL A 134 15.47 -2.55 5.95
N GLY A 135 15.50 -3.88 5.78
CA GLY A 135 14.50 -4.79 6.32
C GLY A 135 14.39 -4.71 7.83
N ALA A 136 15.52 -4.70 8.55
CA ALA A 136 15.52 -4.55 10.01
C ALA A 136 14.91 -3.20 10.45
N ILE A 137 15.26 -2.09 9.79
CA ILE A 137 14.68 -0.77 10.06
C ILE A 137 13.15 -0.82 9.85
N TRP A 138 12.70 -1.44 8.77
CA TRP A 138 11.28 -1.53 8.45
C TRP A 138 10.49 -2.39 9.44
N ILE A 139 11.05 -3.52 9.86
CA ILE A 139 10.47 -4.39 10.90
C ILE A 139 10.36 -3.64 12.22
N VAL A 140 11.43 -2.96 12.66
CA VAL A 140 11.41 -2.14 13.88
C VAL A 140 10.36 -1.06 13.79
N PHE A 141 10.29 -0.34 12.66
CA PHE A 141 9.26 0.67 12.42
C PHE A 141 7.85 0.09 12.56
N ARG A 142 7.54 -1.01 11.86
CA ARG A 142 6.23 -1.68 11.93
C ARG A 142 5.91 -2.17 13.35
N GLY A 143 6.89 -2.71 14.07
CA GLY A 143 6.75 -3.12 15.47
C GLY A 143 6.38 -1.95 16.39
N LEU A 144 7.03 -0.79 16.22
CA LEU A 144 6.69 0.42 16.98
C LEU A 144 5.28 0.96 16.64
N ILE A 145 4.87 0.89 15.37
CA ILE A 145 3.52 1.24 14.95
C ILE A 145 2.47 0.29 15.55
N LEU A 146 2.73 -1.02 15.58
CA LEU A 146 1.84 -1.98 16.22
C LEU A 146 1.72 -1.72 17.72
N ARG A 147 2.85 -1.47 18.40
CA ARG A 147 2.87 -1.14 19.83
C ARG A 147 2.06 0.12 20.14
N ARG A 148 2.28 1.23 19.43
CA ARG A 148 1.52 2.48 19.67
C ARG A 148 0.02 2.27 19.43
N SER A 149 -0.32 1.51 18.39
CA SER A 149 -1.72 1.24 18.00
C SER A 149 -2.43 0.40 19.05
N TYR A 150 -1.77 -0.66 19.53
CA TYR A 150 -2.28 -1.49 20.61
C TYR A 150 -2.59 -0.68 21.87
N ILE A 151 -1.68 0.21 22.29
CA ILE A 151 -1.88 1.06 23.47
C ILE A 151 -3.04 2.04 23.24
N ALA A 152 -3.15 2.64 22.04
CA ALA A 152 -4.26 3.53 21.69
C ALA A 152 -5.62 2.80 21.72
N CYS A 153 -5.68 1.58 21.16
CA CYS A 153 -6.86 0.71 21.23
C CYS A 153 -7.23 0.35 22.65
N LYS A 154 -6.25 -0.08 23.47
CA LYS A 154 -6.48 -0.41 24.88
C LYS A 154 -7.06 0.78 25.65
N ARG A 155 -6.43 1.96 25.55
CA ARG A 155 -6.89 3.17 26.25
C ARG A 155 -8.26 3.64 25.79
N TYR A 156 -8.60 3.44 24.52
CA TYR A 156 -9.93 3.76 24.03
C TYR A 156 -10.97 2.78 24.60
N GLY A 157 -10.64 1.49 24.65
CA GLY A 157 -11.45 0.47 25.34
C GLY A 157 -11.67 0.81 26.82
N ASP A 158 -10.60 1.12 27.56
CA ASP A 158 -10.69 1.52 28.97
C ASP A 158 -11.60 2.76 29.15
N LYS A 159 -11.57 3.71 28.20
CA LYS A 159 -12.44 4.89 28.21
C LYS A 159 -13.90 4.54 27.95
N CYS A 160 -14.15 3.61 27.03
CA CYS A 160 -15.49 3.08 26.76
C CYS A 160 -16.06 2.39 27.99
N ASP A 161 -15.26 1.58 28.69
CA ASP A 161 -15.67 0.89 29.92
C ASP A 161 -15.99 1.89 31.04
N GLN A 162 -15.16 2.93 31.22
CA GLN A 162 -15.40 4.01 32.19
C GLN A 162 -16.69 4.80 31.93
N MET A 163 -17.12 4.90 30.68
CA MET A 163 -18.33 5.61 30.27
C MET A 163 -19.51 4.66 30.05
N GLU A 164 -19.37 3.37 30.37
CA GLU A 164 -20.38 2.32 30.17
C GLU A 164 -20.90 2.23 28.72
N VAL A 165 -20.04 2.48 27.74
CA VAL A 165 -20.38 2.44 26.31
C VAL A 165 -19.81 1.19 25.65
N ASN A 166 -20.70 0.32 25.17
CA ASN A 166 -20.32 -0.84 24.39
C ASN A 166 -20.10 -0.50 22.90
N LEU A 167 -18.96 -0.94 22.35
CA LEU A 167 -18.67 -0.85 20.92
C LEU A 167 -18.99 -2.17 20.23
N ASN A 168 -19.71 -2.09 19.11
CA ASN A 168 -19.88 -3.26 18.25
C ASN A 168 -18.58 -3.59 17.51
N ARG A 169 -18.47 -4.85 17.03
CA ARG A 169 -17.28 -5.34 16.32
C ARG A 169 -16.89 -4.47 15.13
N LYS A 170 -17.85 -3.97 14.36
CA LYS A 170 -17.59 -3.11 13.19
C LYS A 170 -16.94 -1.79 13.59
N ALA A 171 -17.47 -1.13 14.63
CA ALA A 171 -16.94 0.12 15.16
C ALA A 171 -15.54 -0.07 15.75
N ALA A 172 -15.32 -1.16 16.50
CA ALA A 172 -14.01 -1.50 17.04
C ALA A 172 -12.98 -1.74 15.93
N THR A 173 -13.33 -2.50 14.88
CA THR A 173 -12.44 -2.73 13.73
C THR A 173 -12.08 -1.42 13.03
N ILE A 174 -13.02 -0.50 12.82
CA ILE A 174 -12.73 0.81 12.23
C ILE A 174 -11.72 1.58 13.10
N PHE A 175 -11.91 1.61 14.42
CA PHE A 175 -10.98 2.28 15.32
C PHE A 175 -9.57 1.65 15.29
N VAL A 176 -9.48 0.33 15.18
CA VAL A 176 -8.20 -0.38 15.00
C VAL A 176 -7.53 0.05 13.69
N HIS A 177 -8.26 0.11 12.58
CA HIS A 177 -7.71 0.55 11.29
C HIS A 177 -7.27 2.03 11.31
N GLU A 178 -8.01 2.89 12.00
CA GLU A 178 -7.62 4.28 12.25
C GLU A 178 -6.40 4.37 13.19
N SER A 179 -6.21 3.41 14.10
CA SER A 179 -5.02 3.39 14.98
C SER A 179 -3.77 2.91 14.23
N LEU A 180 -3.93 1.96 13.30
CA LEU A 180 -2.87 1.35 12.47
C LEU A 180 -2.38 2.23 11.30
N ARG A 181 -2.60 3.56 11.35
CA ARG A 181 -2.01 4.49 10.38
C ARG A 181 -0.49 4.36 10.37
N LEU A 182 0.15 4.52 9.22
CA LEU A 182 1.62 4.51 9.12
C LEU A 182 2.22 5.89 9.46
N SER A 183 1.55 6.96 9.04
CA SER A 183 1.89 8.33 9.37
C SER A 183 1.41 8.70 10.79
N ALA A 184 2.08 9.66 11.42
CA ALA A 184 1.56 10.32 12.63
C ALA A 184 0.62 11.48 12.25
N HIS A 185 -0.24 11.90 13.17
CA HIS A 185 -0.95 13.16 12.99
C HIS A 185 0.05 14.32 12.95
N GLY A 186 -0.06 15.18 11.93
CA GLY A 186 0.89 16.27 11.70
C GLY A 186 2.18 15.84 11.00
N ALA A 187 2.28 14.62 10.47
CA ALA A 187 3.37 14.23 9.59
C ALA A 187 3.49 15.21 8.41
N SER A 188 4.71 15.67 8.13
CA SER A 188 4.99 16.48 6.94
C SER A 188 5.06 15.60 5.67
N ASN A 189 5.02 16.24 4.50
CA ASN A 189 5.16 15.55 3.22
C ASN A 189 6.54 14.90 3.05
N TYR A 190 7.60 15.46 3.66
CA TYR A 190 8.92 14.80 3.68
C TYR A 190 8.86 13.43 4.36
N HIS A 191 8.21 13.33 5.53
CA HIS A 191 8.03 12.04 6.20
C HIS A 191 7.21 11.06 5.35
N ARG A 192 6.18 11.54 4.64
CA ARG A 192 5.38 10.69 3.74
C ARG A 192 6.21 10.14 2.57
N VAL A 193 7.13 10.94 2.01
CA VAL A 193 8.05 10.48 0.97
C VAL A 193 8.95 9.36 1.48
N VAL A 194 9.51 9.49 2.70
CA VAL A 194 10.31 8.41 3.32
C VAL A 194 9.48 7.14 3.53
N LEU A 195 8.23 7.26 4.00
CA LEU A 195 7.34 6.11 4.15
C LEU A 195 6.97 5.47 2.82
N LEU A 196 6.75 6.26 1.77
CA LEU A 196 6.48 5.78 0.42
C LEU A 196 7.68 4.99 -0.11
N TYR A 197 8.91 5.47 0.10
CA TYR A 197 10.11 4.72 -0.25
C TYR A 197 10.17 3.35 0.43
N LEU A 198 9.96 3.30 1.76
CA LEU A 198 9.97 2.03 2.50
C LEU A 198 8.84 1.07 2.07
N LEU A 199 7.66 1.60 1.71
CA LEU A 199 6.57 0.78 1.15
C LEU A 199 6.88 0.28 -0.25
N LEU A 200 7.56 1.07 -1.09
CA LEU A 200 8.00 0.64 -2.41
C LEU A 200 9.01 -0.50 -2.30
N GLU A 201 10.00 -0.41 -1.39
CA GLU A 201 10.93 -1.53 -1.14
C GLU A 201 10.19 -2.80 -0.66
N GLY A 202 9.17 -2.64 0.20
CA GLY A 202 8.30 -3.75 0.60
C GLY A 202 7.48 -4.32 -0.56
N LEU A 203 6.95 -3.48 -1.44
CA LEU A 203 6.22 -3.88 -2.65
C LEU A 203 7.10 -4.69 -3.60
N MET A 204 8.35 -4.24 -3.83
CA MET A 204 9.30 -4.96 -4.66
C MET A 204 9.64 -6.33 -4.06
N SER A 205 9.78 -6.41 -2.74
CA SER A 205 9.97 -7.68 -2.03
C SER A 205 8.77 -8.62 -2.20
N ASP A 206 7.53 -8.11 -2.08
CA ASP A 206 6.32 -8.91 -2.28
C ASP A 206 6.21 -9.40 -3.74
N LEU A 207 6.50 -8.54 -4.73
CA LEU A 207 6.49 -8.92 -6.15
C LEU A 207 7.52 -10.00 -6.45
N PHE A 208 8.71 -9.88 -5.88
CA PHE A 208 9.75 -10.88 -6.01
C PHE A 208 9.34 -12.21 -5.35
N LEU A 209 8.90 -12.17 -4.08
CA LEU A 209 8.43 -13.36 -3.39
C LEU A 209 7.23 -14.01 -4.07
N LEU A 210 6.38 -13.21 -4.71
CA LEU A 210 5.26 -13.71 -5.48
C LEU A 210 5.73 -14.51 -6.71
N ALA A 211 6.73 -13.99 -7.42
CA ALA A 211 7.35 -14.69 -8.53
C ALA A 211 8.11 -15.95 -8.06
N ALA A 212 8.52 -15.97 -6.78
CA ALA A 212 9.29 -17.05 -6.19
C ALA A 212 8.49 -18.12 -5.43
N THR A 213 7.19 -17.90 -5.17
CA THR A 213 6.39 -18.76 -4.29
C THR A 213 5.33 -19.51 -5.09
N ASP A 214 5.38 -20.84 -5.04
CA ASP A 214 4.34 -21.72 -5.59
C ASP A 214 3.29 -22.14 -4.56
N GLY A 215 2.10 -22.51 -5.05
CA GLY A 215 1.07 -23.16 -4.26
C GLY A 215 0.30 -22.24 -3.30
N SER A 216 -0.07 -22.75 -2.13
CA SER A 216 -0.95 -22.05 -1.18
C SER A 216 -0.29 -20.83 -0.53
N PHE A 217 1.04 -20.78 -0.45
CA PHE A 217 1.77 -19.65 0.12
C PHE A 217 1.78 -18.41 -0.79
N ALA A 218 1.62 -18.58 -2.11
CA ALA A 218 1.48 -17.47 -3.06
C ALA A 218 0.29 -16.57 -2.69
N TRP A 219 -0.78 -17.14 -2.14
CA TRP A 219 -1.95 -16.38 -1.67
C TRP A 219 -1.62 -15.39 -0.57
N ILE A 220 -0.72 -15.74 0.35
CA ILE A 220 -0.29 -14.82 1.41
C ILE A 220 0.46 -13.63 0.80
N GLN A 221 1.29 -13.88 -0.22
CA GLN A 221 2.03 -12.83 -0.93
C GLN A 221 1.07 -11.91 -1.71
N TYR A 222 0.07 -12.45 -2.41
CA TYR A 222 -0.96 -11.64 -3.07
C TYR A 222 -1.74 -10.76 -2.09
N VAL A 223 -2.05 -11.27 -0.88
CA VAL A 223 -2.69 -10.46 0.18
C VAL A 223 -1.74 -9.37 0.70
N SER A 224 -0.47 -9.68 0.92
CA SER A 224 0.57 -8.70 1.31
C SER A 224 0.69 -7.58 0.27
N LEU A 225 0.81 -7.96 -1.01
CA LEU A 225 0.92 -7.06 -2.15
C LEU A 225 -0.30 -6.13 -2.25
N GLY A 226 -1.52 -6.67 -2.14
CA GLY A 226 -2.75 -5.88 -2.14
C GLY A 226 -2.81 -4.89 -0.98
N TYR A 227 -2.36 -5.27 0.21
CA TYR A 227 -2.30 -4.40 1.38
C TYR A 227 -1.26 -3.28 1.21
N ASN A 228 -0.06 -3.59 0.72
CA ASN A 228 0.98 -2.59 0.47
C ASN A 228 0.58 -1.62 -0.65
N LEU A 229 -0.04 -2.10 -1.73
CA LEU A 229 -0.62 -1.24 -2.78
C LEU A 229 -1.70 -0.29 -2.24
N SER A 230 -2.61 -0.79 -1.39
CA SER A 230 -3.61 0.03 -0.68
C SER A 230 -2.95 1.08 0.21
N GLY A 231 -1.88 0.71 0.92
CA GLY A 231 -1.06 1.62 1.72
C GLY A 231 -0.40 2.74 0.90
N ILE A 232 0.17 2.41 -0.26
CA ILE A 232 0.74 3.37 -1.21
C ILE A 232 -0.34 4.33 -1.70
N LEU A 233 -1.49 3.80 -2.18
CA LEU A 233 -2.59 4.61 -2.69
C LEU A 233 -3.09 5.61 -1.64
N LEU A 234 -3.22 5.17 -0.39
CA LEU A 234 -3.63 6.03 0.72
C LEU A 234 -2.59 7.09 1.07
N LEU A 235 -1.30 6.74 1.19
CA LEU A 235 -0.25 7.71 1.51
C LEU A 235 -0.05 8.75 0.39
N LEU A 236 -0.19 8.34 -0.87
CA LEU A 236 -0.20 9.26 -2.01
C LEU A 236 -1.38 10.23 -1.91
N PHE A 237 -2.57 9.74 -1.58
CA PHE A 237 -3.72 10.62 -1.37
C PHE A 237 -3.52 11.55 -0.17
N GLU A 238 -3.00 11.07 0.96
CA GLU A 238 -2.66 11.92 2.11
C GLU A 238 -1.61 13.00 1.76
N PHE A 239 -0.64 12.67 0.90
CA PHE A 239 0.37 13.61 0.42
C PHE A 239 -0.27 14.75 -0.39
N VAL A 240 -1.18 14.41 -1.32
CA VAL A 240 -1.94 15.38 -2.13
C VAL A 240 -2.93 16.17 -1.27
N GLU A 241 -3.62 15.51 -0.34
CA GLU A 241 -4.55 16.14 0.58
C GLU A 241 -3.83 17.17 1.47
N ASN A 242 -2.64 16.83 1.96
CA ASN A 242 -1.83 17.72 2.80
C ASN A 242 -1.13 18.85 2.01
N SER A 243 -1.04 18.76 0.67
CA SER A 243 -0.46 19.84 -0.14
C SER A 243 -1.43 21.02 -0.35
N GLY A 244 -2.72 20.82 -0.09
CA GLY A 244 -3.74 21.87 -0.21
C GLY A 244 -4.13 22.23 -1.64
N TYR A 245 -3.67 21.48 -2.66
CA TYR A 245 -3.95 21.78 -4.07
C TYR A 245 -5.32 21.30 -4.54
N LEU A 246 -6.02 20.50 -3.74
CA LEU A 246 -7.26 19.85 -4.14
C LEU A 246 -8.47 20.61 -3.56
N ARG A 247 -9.41 21.02 -4.43
CA ARG A 247 -10.65 21.69 -3.99
C ARG A 247 -11.44 20.76 -3.07
N GLU A 248 -12.07 21.31 -2.05
CA GLU A 248 -12.79 20.55 -1.01
C GLU A 248 -13.83 19.58 -1.59
N ASP A 249 -14.64 19.99 -2.56
CA ASP A 249 -15.66 19.11 -3.16
C ASP A 249 -15.04 17.88 -3.82
N TYR A 250 -13.92 18.06 -4.54
CA TYR A 250 -13.20 16.94 -5.16
C TYR A 250 -12.49 16.09 -4.11
N ARG A 251 -12.00 16.71 -3.03
CA ARG A 251 -11.35 16.00 -1.92
C ARG A 251 -12.34 15.05 -1.27
N LEU A 252 -13.52 15.54 -0.94
CA LEU A 252 -14.60 14.75 -0.34
C LEU A 252 -15.09 13.66 -1.30
N LEU A 253 -15.31 14.00 -2.58
CA LEU A 253 -15.73 13.05 -3.61
C LEU A 253 -14.74 11.88 -3.72
N ILE A 254 -13.45 12.16 -3.93
CA ILE A 254 -12.42 11.14 -4.06
C ILE A 254 -12.31 10.32 -2.77
N LYS A 255 -12.27 11.00 -1.61
CA LYS A 255 -12.13 10.35 -0.30
C LYS A 255 -13.28 9.39 -0.01
N ARG A 256 -14.53 9.77 -0.29
CA ARG A 256 -15.70 8.92 -0.06
C ARG A 256 -15.86 7.81 -1.11
N LEU A 257 -15.48 8.07 -2.35
CA LEU A 257 -15.65 7.11 -3.46
C LEU A 257 -14.56 6.03 -3.47
N VAL A 258 -13.30 6.43 -3.24
CA VAL A 258 -12.13 5.54 -3.34
C VAL A 258 -11.64 5.07 -1.98
N PHE A 259 -11.75 5.89 -0.93
CA PHE A 259 -11.15 5.63 0.38
C PHE A 259 -12.22 5.43 1.46
N SER A 260 -13.10 4.45 1.30
CA SER A 260 -14.10 4.12 2.33
C SER A 260 -13.84 2.77 3.00
N TYR A 261 -14.23 2.65 4.26
CA TYR A 261 -14.14 1.39 5.00
C TYR A 261 -14.93 0.24 4.35
N GLU A 262 -16.08 0.55 3.75
CA GLU A 262 -16.96 -0.43 3.11
C GLU A 262 -16.41 -0.95 1.76
N SER A 263 -15.55 -0.18 1.09
CA SER A 263 -14.97 -0.54 -0.21
C SER A 263 -13.53 -1.04 -0.12
N SER A 264 -12.73 -0.56 0.83
CA SER A 264 -11.29 -0.84 0.91
C SER A 264 -10.96 -2.32 0.99
N LEU A 265 -11.60 -3.04 1.93
CA LEU A 265 -11.34 -4.46 2.19
C LEU A 265 -11.70 -5.34 0.98
N LEU A 266 -12.82 -5.02 0.30
CA LEU A 266 -13.23 -5.78 -0.89
C LEU A 266 -12.26 -5.56 -2.05
N GLY A 267 -11.79 -4.32 -2.24
CA GLY A 267 -10.78 -4.00 -3.24
C GLY A 267 -9.48 -4.77 -3.01
N GLU A 268 -9.02 -4.84 -1.77
CA GLU A 268 -7.82 -5.59 -1.38
C GLU A 268 -7.98 -7.10 -1.62
N LEU A 269 -9.12 -7.68 -1.20
CA LEU A 269 -9.41 -9.11 -1.36
C LEU A 269 -9.53 -9.53 -2.83
N LEU A 270 -10.31 -8.78 -3.64
CA LEU A 270 -10.47 -9.09 -5.06
C LEU A 270 -9.18 -8.85 -5.83
N SER A 271 -8.35 -7.90 -5.40
CA SER A 271 -7.02 -7.71 -5.99
C SER A 271 -6.15 -8.93 -5.74
N ALA A 272 -6.10 -9.44 -4.50
CA ALA A 272 -5.34 -10.65 -4.21
C ALA A 272 -5.81 -11.87 -5.04
N LEU A 273 -7.11 -11.98 -5.33
CA LEU A 273 -7.67 -13.05 -6.17
C LEU A 273 -7.38 -12.89 -7.67
N GLY A 274 -7.35 -11.65 -8.18
CA GLY A 274 -7.21 -11.37 -9.62
C GLY A 274 -5.79 -11.04 -10.09
N GLN A 275 -4.85 -10.81 -9.15
CA GLN A 275 -3.49 -10.32 -9.46
C GLN A 275 -2.71 -11.25 -10.39
N SER A 276 -2.78 -12.57 -10.22
CA SER A 276 -2.10 -13.54 -11.10
C SER A 276 -2.55 -13.41 -12.55
N TYR A 277 -3.87 -13.32 -12.78
CA TYR A 277 -4.46 -13.18 -14.10
C TYR A 277 -4.07 -11.85 -14.76
N VAL A 278 -4.09 -10.75 -13.99
CA VAL A 278 -3.69 -9.43 -14.49
C VAL A 278 -2.22 -9.43 -14.89
N LEU A 279 -1.32 -9.99 -14.07
CA LEU A 279 0.12 -10.06 -14.37
C LEU A 279 0.41 -10.90 -15.61
N THR A 280 -0.19 -12.09 -15.71
CA THR A 280 -0.03 -12.95 -16.89
C THR A 280 -0.56 -12.28 -18.16
N SER A 281 -1.73 -11.65 -18.08
CA SER A 281 -2.31 -10.91 -19.22
C SER A 281 -1.43 -9.73 -19.66
N LEU A 282 -0.87 -8.97 -18.72
CA LEU A 282 0.08 -7.90 -19.01
C LEU A 282 1.35 -8.42 -19.68
N ASN A 283 1.92 -9.53 -19.20
CA ASN A 283 3.12 -10.10 -19.79
C ASN A 283 2.89 -10.64 -21.21
N GLN A 284 1.69 -11.13 -21.50
CA GLN A 284 1.29 -11.62 -22.83
C GLN A 284 0.84 -10.51 -23.81
N SER A 285 0.63 -9.29 -23.31
CA SER A 285 0.29 -8.11 -24.11
C SER A 285 1.45 -7.67 -25.01
N ASP A 286 1.26 -6.56 -25.75
CA ASP A 286 2.29 -5.97 -26.61
C ASP A 286 3.58 -5.58 -25.87
N LEU A 287 3.57 -5.55 -24.53
CA LEU A 287 4.78 -5.42 -23.71
C LEU A 287 5.84 -6.48 -24.06
N LYS A 288 5.46 -7.67 -24.53
CA LYS A 288 6.41 -8.69 -25.00
C LYS A 288 7.28 -8.26 -26.17
N HIS A 289 6.77 -7.36 -27.01
CA HIS A 289 7.45 -6.91 -28.22
C HIS A 289 8.34 -5.67 -27.99
N THR A 290 8.49 -5.23 -26.74
CA THR A 290 9.20 -4.00 -26.40
C THR A 290 10.71 -4.16 -26.19
N GLY A 291 11.28 -5.35 -26.42
CA GLY A 291 12.71 -5.63 -26.25
C GLY A 291 13.61 -4.70 -27.08
N GLN A 292 13.23 -4.38 -28.32
CA GLN A 292 13.98 -3.43 -29.15
C GLN A 292 14.01 -2.02 -28.54
N THR A 293 12.89 -1.55 -27.97
CA THR A 293 12.81 -0.27 -27.29
C THR A 293 13.64 -0.27 -26.01
N ALA A 294 13.61 -1.38 -25.26
CA ALA A 294 14.42 -1.55 -24.07
C ALA A 294 15.93 -1.45 -24.38
N ARG A 295 16.39 -2.07 -25.48
CA ARG A 295 17.77 -1.93 -25.97
C ARG A 295 18.13 -0.50 -26.40
N ALA A 296 17.20 0.19 -27.05
CA ALA A 296 17.43 1.53 -27.58
C ALA A 296 17.53 2.60 -26.47
N VAL A 297 16.76 2.45 -25.39
CA VAL A 297 16.73 3.42 -24.27
C VAL A 297 17.67 2.99 -23.14
N SER A 298 17.44 1.80 -22.61
CA SER A 298 18.18 1.09 -21.54
C SER A 298 17.19 0.14 -20.87
N TYR A 299 17.62 -1.09 -20.57
CA TYR A 299 16.81 -2.03 -19.80
C TYR A 299 16.39 -1.46 -18.43
N TYR A 300 17.22 -0.63 -17.79
CA TYR A 300 16.89 0.01 -16.51
C TYR A 300 15.72 0.98 -16.63
N ALA A 301 15.78 1.91 -17.59
CA ALA A 301 14.73 2.90 -17.81
C ALA A 301 13.44 2.23 -18.29
N TRP A 302 13.54 1.23 -19.17
CA TRP A 302 12.38 0.49 -19.65
C TRP A 302 11.77 -0.40 -18.56
N GLY A 303 12.60 -0.94 -17.66
CA GLY A 303 12.17 -1.61 -16.44
C GLY A 303 11.24 -0.76 -15.59
N LEU A 304 11.55 0.54 -15.41
CA LEU A 304 10.66 1.46 -14.69
C LEU A 304 9.32 1.63 -15.38
N VAL A 305 9.29 1.64 -16.71
CA VAL A 305 8.04 1.71 -17.49
C VAL A 305 7.21 0.44 -17.30
N GLY A 306 7.83 -0.75 -17.40
CA GLY A 306 7.12 -2.01 -17.18
C GLY A 306 6.58 -2.17 -15.76
N HIS A 307 7.37 -1.84 -14.73
CA HIS A 307 6.86 -1.81 -13.35
C HIS A 307 5.75 -0.79 -13.16
N SER A 308 5.88 0.40 -13.76
CA SER A 308 4.83 1.41 -13.72
C SER A 308 3.54 0.91 -14.36
N ALA A 309 3.63 0.15 -15.46
CA ALA A 309 2.48 -0.48 -16.09
C ALA A 309 1.81 -1.50 -15.15
N ILE A 310 2.58 -2.40 -14.52
CA ILE A 310 2.06 -3.34 -13.51
C ILE A 310 1.36 -2.59 -12.38
N VAL A 311 2.06 -1.65 -11.73
CA VAL A 311 1.53 -0.92 -10.58
C VAL A 311 0.28 -0.12 -10.98
N ALA A 312 0.28 0.55 -12.13
CA ALA A 312 -0.88 1.30 -12.62
C ALA A 312 -2.07 0.39 -12.91
N SER A 313 -1.86 -0.78 -13.53
CA SER A 313 -2.93 -1.76 -13.78
C SER A 313 -3.51 -2.32 -12.48
N LEU A 314 -2.67 -2.69 -11.51
CA LEU A 314 -3.10 -3.21 -10.22
C LEU A 314 -3.83 -2.15 -9.38
N VAL A 315 -3.30 -0.93 -9.32
CA VAL A 315 -3.94 0.21 -8.64
C VAL A 315 -5.25 0.57 -9.33
N GLY A 316 -5.27 0.60 -10.66
CA GLY A 316 -6.47 0.84 -11.45
C GLY A 316 -7.57 -0.18 -11.16
N PHE A 317 -7.21 -1.48 -11.11
CA PHE A 317 -8.14 -2.54 -10.71
C PHE A 317 -8.70 -2.33 -9.31
N ILE A 318 -7.84 -2.07 -8.30
CA ILE A 318 -8.27 -1.81 -6.92
C ILE A 318 -9.22 -0.61 -6.87
N MET A 319 -8.88 0.49 -7.55
CA MET A 319 -9.72 1.69 -7.61
C MET A 319 -11.07 1.39 -8.25
N CYS A 320 -11.12 0.70 -9.38
CA CYS A 320 -12.36 0.32 -10.05
C CYS A 320 -13.28 -0.49 -9.14
N VAL A 321 -12.73 -1.53 -8.48
CA VAL A 321 -13.49 -2.34 -7.51
C VAL A 321 -14.02 -1.48 -6.37
N ARG A 322 -13.19 -0.58 -5.82
CA ARG A 322 -13.59 0.29 -4.72
C ARG A 322 -14.70 1.26 -5.12
N ILE A 323 -14.60 1.87 -6.30
CA ILE A 323 -15.60 2.80 -6.84
C ILE A 323 -16.93 2.06 -7.06
N VAL A 324 -16.90 0.92 -7.77
CA VAL A 324 -18.11 0.12 -8.03
C VAL A 324 -18.77 -0.28 -6.72
N ARG A 325 -17.99 -0.75 -5.75
CA ARG A 325 -18.49 -1.14 -4.42
C ARG A 325 -19.08 0.04 -3.65
N ALA A 326 -18.41 1.19 -3.63
CA ALA A 326 -18.90 2.37 -2.94
C ALA A 326 -20.24 2.83 -3.55
N VAL A 327 -20.32 2.93 -4.88
CA VAL A 327 -21.54 3.34 -5.60
C VAL A 327 -22.69 2.36 -5.36
N THR A 328 -22.46 1.05 -5.51
CA THR A 328 -23.50 0.04 -5.25
C THR A 328 -23.93 0.06 -3.78
N TYR A 329 -22.99 0.23 -2.84
CA TYR A 329 -23.29 0.30 -1.42
C TYR A 329 -24.18 1.51 -1.07
N VAL A 330 -23.79 2.70 -1.53
CA VAL A 330 -24.56 3.93 -1.28
C VAL A 330 -25.91 3.87 -1.96
N ARG A 331 -25.98 3.40 -3.21
CA ARG A 331 -27.24 3.22 -3.94
C ARG A 331 -28.21 2.29 -3.21
N TRP A 332 -27.70 1.19 -2.65
CA TRP A 332 -28.53 0.26 -1.88
C TRP A 332 -29.01 0.88 -0.56
N LYS A 333 -28.12 1.57 0.16
CA LYS A 333 -28.41 2.09 1.50
C LYS A 333 -29.27 3.36 1.50
N PHE A 334 -29.00 4.30 0.61
CA PHE A 334 -29.62 5.64 0.57
C PHE A 334 -30.59 5.80 -0.60
N GLY A 335 -30.73 4.78 -1.44
CA GLY A 335 -31.57 4.80 -2.62
C GLY A 335 -30.89 5.43 -3.84
N PRO A 336 -31.45 5.23 -5.05
CA PRO A 336 -30.89 5.73 -6.30
C PRO A 336 -30.90 7.26 -6.43
N GLY A 337 -31.83 7.95 -5.77
CA GLY A 337 -31.97 9.41 -5.84
C GLY A 337 -30.88 10.20 -5.11
N HIS A 338 -30.26 9.63 -4.07
CA HIS A 338 -29.28 10.33 -3.23
C HIS A 338 -27.86 9.81 -3.38
N THR A 339 -27.59 8.97 -4.39
CA THR A 339 -26.30 8.29 -4.49
C THR A 339 -25.14 9.27 -4.64
N TRP A 340 -25.26 10.24 -5.54
CA TRP A 340 -24.21 11.24 -5.77
C TRP A 340 -24.12 12.28 -4.66
N ASP A 341 -25.25 12.61 -4.03
CA ASP A 341 -25.31 13.56 -2.92
C ASP A 341 -24.44 13.13 -1.74
N ILE A 342 -24.44 11.83 -1.38
CA ILE A 342 -23.57 11.31 -0.32
C ILE A 342 -22.09 11.51 -0.65
N PHE A 343 -21.70 11.45 -1.92
CA PHE A 343 -20.30 11.61 -2.31
C PHE A 343 -19.88 13.08 -2.42
N SER A 344 -20.77 13.98 -2.84
CA SER A 344 -20.44 15.38 -3.12
C SER A 344 -20.82 16.37 -2.03
N ALA A 345 -21.82 16.06 -1.19
CA ALA A 345 -22.34 17.03 -0.22
C ALA A 345 -21.31 17.40 0.86
N PRO A 346 -21.21 18.68 1.24
CA PRO A 346 -20.28 19.11 2.28
C PRO A 346 -20.69 18.53 3.64
N CYS A 347 -19.69 18.16 4.44
CA CYS A 347 -19.87 17.76 5.83
C CYS A 347 -18.75 18.38 6.67
N CYS A 348 -19.11 19.27 7.59
CA CYS A 348 -18.16 20.01 8.41
C CYS A 348 -17.25 19.10 9.27
N VAL A 349 -17.73 17.89 9.62
CA VAL A 349 -16.93 16.88 10.32
C VAL A 349 -15.82 16.34 9.41
N ASP A 350 -16.10 16.01 8.14
CA ASP A 350 -15.07 15.56 7.19
C ASP A 350 -14.04 16.65 6.89
N THR A 351 -14.47 17.91 6.86
CA THR A 351 -13.58 19.07 6.71
C THR A 351 -12.69 19.26 7.95
N THR A 352 -13.26 19.14 9.15
CA THR A 352 -12.50 19.29 10.40
C THR A 352 -11.49 18.15 10.60
N LEU A 353 -11.89 16.92 10.26
CA LEU A 353 -11.01 15.76 10.32
C LEU A 353 -9.89 15.86 9.27
N GLY A 354 -10.21 16.20 8.02
CA GLY A 354 -9.20 16.34 6.96
C GLY A 354 -8.28 15.11 6.87
N VAL A 355 -6.97 15.35 6.87
CA VAL A 355 -5.92 14.31 6.88
C VAL A 355 -5.83 13.49 8.18
N ARG A 356 -6.57 13.86 9.24
CA ARG A 356 -6.55 13.15 10.53
C ARG A 356 -7.39 11.87 10.51
N THR A 357 -8.27 11.72 9.52
CA THR A 357 -9.05 10.51 9.29
C THR A 357 -8.55 9.80 8.05
N LYS A 358 -8.31 8.51 8.18
CA LYS A 358 -7.80 7.65 7.11
C LYS A 358 -8.87 7.48 6.04
N MET A 359 -10.06 7.07 6.44
CA MET A 359 -11.16 6.72 5.54
C MET A 359 -12.52 7.10 6.16
N PRO A 360 -13.45 7.73 5.42
CA PRO A 360 -14.83 7.84 5.86
C PRO A 360 -15.51 6.47 5.97
N LYS A 361 -16.55 6.43 6.80
CA LYS A 361 -17.48 5.31 6.97
C LYS A 361 -18.78 5.69 6.25
N LEU A 362 -18.99 5.19 5.04
CA LEU A 362 -20.17 5.55 4.23
C LEU A 362 -21.48 5.18 4.94
N SER A 363 -21.46 4.07 5.66
CA SER A 363 -22.59 3.63 6.46
C SER A 363 -22.87 4.52 7.68
N GLY A 364 -21.91 5.37 8.07
CA GLY A 364 -22.02 6.29 9.19
C GLY A 364 -22.77 7.57 8.87
N TYR A 365 -23.02 7.86 7.59
CA TYR A 365 -23.76 9.05 7.20
C TYR A 365 -25.26 8.93 7.44
N HIS A 366 -25.88 10.09 7.66
CA HIS A 366 -27.32 10.31 7.75
C HIS A 366 -27.67 11.55 6.93
N TRP A 367 -28.68 11.42 6.08
CA TRP A 367 -29.20 12.51 5.28
C TRP A 367 -30.44 13.08 5.95
N GLU A 368 -30.41 14.37 6.29
CA GLU A 368 -31.49 15.05 7.00
C GLU A 368 -31.59 16.50 6.51
N GLY A 369 -32.79 16.96 6.13
CA GLY A 369 -33.01 18.35 5.73
C GLY A 369 -32.14 18.84 4.56
N GLY A 370 -31.78 17.97 3.61
CA GLY A 370 -30.89 18.29 2.49
C GLY A 370 -29.41 18.46 2.88
N LYS A 371 -29.04 18.07 4.10
CA LYS A 371 -27.70 18.19 4.67
C LYS A 371 -27.18 16.81 5.08
N LEU A 372 -25.86 16.66 5.02
CA LEU A 372 -25.17 15.41 5.33
C LEU A 372 -24.56 15.45 6.73
N PHE A 373 -24.93 14.48 7.56
CA PHE A 373 -24.44 14.35 8.94
C PHE A 373 -23.79 13.00 9.16
N TYR A 374 -22.86 12.92 10.12
CA TYR A 374 -22.46 11.67 10.73
C TYR A 374 -23.35 11.34 11.91
N ARG A 375 -23.72 10.07 12.00
CA ARG A 375 -24.38 9.53 13.19
C ARG A 375 -23.42 9.47 14.37
N ALA A 376 -23.95 9.62 15.58
CA ALA A 376 -23.18 9.50 16.82
C ALA A 376 -22.39 8.18 16.92
N ASP A 377 -22.95 7.05 16.45
CA ASP A 377 -22.27 5.75 16.43
C ASP A 377 -21.06 5.71 15.46
N ALA A 378 -21.13 6.49 14.37
CA ALA A 378 -20.02 6.63 13.45
C ALA A 378 -18.88 7.45 14.05
N LEU A 379 -19.20 8.55 14.75
CA LEU A 379 -18.22 9.35 15.48
C LEU A 379 -17.46 8.50 16.51
N LYS A 380 -18.17 7.64 17.25
CA LYS A 380 -17.59 6.63 18.15
C LYS A 380 -16.65 5.66 17.42
N SER A 381 -16.98 5.22 16.20
CA SER A 381 -16.10 4.32 15.46
C SER A 381 -14.76 4.95 15.04
N PHE A 382 -14.71 6.27 14.88
CA PHE A 382 -13.47 7.01 14.64
C PHE A 382 -12.70 7.35 15.93
N GLY A 383 -13.27 7.06 17.10
CA GLY A 383 -12.70 7.46 18.39
C GLY A 383 -12.83 8.95 18.70
N LEU A 384 -13.86 9.60 18.14
CA LEU A 384 -14.14 11.01 18.40
C LEU A 384 -14.95 11.15 19.69
N LEU A 385 -14.54 12.14 20.50
CA LEU A 385 -15.09 12.42 21.81
C LEU A 385 -15.60 13.86 21.87
N LYS A 386 -16.60 14.10 22.72
CA LYS A 386 -17.05 15.43 23.11
C LYS A 386 -16.23 15.89 24.31
N MET A 387 -15.78 17.14 24.30
CA MET A 387 -15.29 17.82 25.49
C MET A 387 -16.20 19.00 25.82
N GLU A 388 -16.54 19.16 27.09
CA GLU A 388 -17.32 20.29 27.59
C GLU A 388 -16.50 21.07 28.63
N GLU A 389 -16.40 22.38 28.43
CA GLU A 389 -15.79 23.31 29.39
C GLU A 389 -16.80 23.80 30.43
N GLN A 390 -16.30 24.41 31.51
CA GLN A 390 -17.15 24.93 32.60
C GLN A 390 -18.16 25.99 32.15
N ASN A 391 -17.90 26.67 31.03
CA ASN A 391 -18.79 27.65 30.42
C ASN A 391 -19.86 27.01 29.50
N GLY A 392 -19.93 25.66 29.42
CA GLY A 392 -20.83 24.92 28.55
C GLY A 392 -20.39 24.85 27.09
N ALA A 393 -19.20 25.38 26.74
CA ALA A 393 -18.68 25.30 25.38
C ALA A 393 -18.28 23.86 25.03
N GLU A 394 -18.79 23.38 23.90
CA GLU A 394 -18.54 22.02 23.43
C GLU A 394 -17.47 21.98 22.34
N PHE A 395 -16.66 20.92 22.36
CA PHE A 395 -15.55 20.73 21.43
C PHE A 395 -15.46 19.28 20.95
N LEU A 396 -14.99 19.13 19.71
CA LEU A 396 -14.65 17.84 19.11
C LEU A 396 -13.20 17.49 19.48
N VAL A 397 -13.02 16.33 20.10
CA VAL A 397 -11.74 15.82 20.59
C VAL A 397 -11.38 14.51 19.90
N LEU A 398 -10.09 14.34 19.61
CA LEU A 398 -9.55 13.09 19.10
C LEU A 398 -8.24 12.73 19.83
N ARG A 399 -7.91 11.44 19.85
CA ARG A 399 -6.63 10.96 20.36
C ARG A 399 -5.51 11.11 19.32
N LYS A 400 -4.58 12.03 19.56
CA LYS A 400 -3.47 12.32 18.65
C LYS A 400 -2.42 11.20 18.69
N LEU A 401 -2.39 10.41 17.62
CA LEU A 401 -1.32 9.46 17.33
C LEU A 401 -0.03 10.20 16.93
N HIS A 402 1.03 9.99 17.71
CA HIS A 402 2.40 10.41 17.39
C HIS A 402 3.19 9.25 16.78
N TRP A 403 4.37 9.53 16.21
CA TRP A 403 5.20 8.53 15.50
C TRP A 403 5.40 7.24 16.28
N PHE A 404 5.97 7.30 17.49
CA PHE A 404 6.25 6.10 18.29
C PHE A 404 5.88 6.27 19.77
N LYS A 405 5.95 7.50 20.28
CA LYS A 405 5.62 7.82 21.67
C LYS A 405 4.11 7.84 21.87
N VAL A 406 3.69 7.38 23.04
CA VAL A 406 2.31 7.45 23.50
C VAL A 406 2.30 8.30 24.77
N TYR A 407 1.87 9.55 24.65
CA TYR A 407 1.79 10.48 25.79
C TYR A 407 0.58 10.16 26.66
N GLN A 408 0.62 10.51 27.94
CA GLN A 408 -0.56 10.38 28.82
C GLN A 408 -1.65 11.36 28.39
N ASP A 409 -1.29 12.61 28.10
CA ASP A 409 -2.17 13.66 27.59
C ASP A 409 -2.16 13.68 26.05
N ASP A 410 -2.84 12.71 25.46
CA ASP A 410 -2.92 12.53 24.00
C ASP A 410 -4.29 12.90 23.42
N LEU A 411 -5.20 13.45 24.23
CA LEU A 411 -6.49 13.96 23.77
C LEU A 411 -6.36 15.44 23.36
N PHE A 412 -6.70 15.74 22.11
CA PHE A 412 -6.59 17.07 21.53
C PHE A 412 -7.92 17.53 20.97
N VAL A 413 -8.23 18.79 21.26
CA VAL A 413 -9.35 19.53 20.66
C VAL A 413 -8.98 19.88 19.21
N ILE A 414 -9.88 19.59 18.28
CA ILE A 414 -9.70 19.87 16.85
C ILE A 414 -10.80 20.74 16.21
N GLY A 415 -11.92 20.91 16.90
CA GLY A 415 -12.99 21.80 16.44
C GLY A 415 -13.93 22.22 17.57
N SER A 416 -14.53 23.39 17.43
CA SER A 416 -15.63 23.85 18.29
C SER A 416 -16.95 23.32 17.75
N VAL A 417 -17.85 22.92 18.65
CA VAL A 417 -19.16 22.38 18.31
C VAL A 417 -20.23 23.40 18.67
N THR A 418 -21.04 23.79 17.70
CA THR A 418 -22.22 24.63 17.89
C THR A 418 -23.42 23.89 17.34
N GLU A 419 -24.35 23.50 18.21
CA GLU A 419 -25.47 22.62 17.87
C GLU A 419 -25.01 21.34 17.17
N GLN A 420 -25.32 21.15 15.88
CA GLN A 420 -24.89 19.98 15.10
C GLN A 420 -23.65 20.25 14.23
N ARG A 421 -23.08 21.46 14.25
CA ARG A 421 -21.96 21.84 13.38
C ARG A 421 -20.63 21.80 14.11
N VAL A 422 -19.58 21.49 13.37
CA VAL A 422 -18.20 21.50 13.84
C VAL A 422 -17.40 22.51 13.02
N GLN A 423 -16.75 23.45 13.69
CA GLN A 423 -15.84 24.40 13.07
C GLN A 423 -14.40 24.08 13.48
N PRO A 424 -13.45 23.97 12.53
CA PRO A 424 -12.05 23.75 12.86
C PRO A 424 -11.50 24.86 13.77
N CYS A 425 -10.72 24.49 14.77
CA CYS A 425 -10.06 25.44 15.68
C CYS A 425 -8.58 25.13 15.86
N SER A 426 -7.86 26.01 16.56
CA SER A 426 -6.46 25.75 16.91
C SER A 426 -6.36 24.53 17.83
N GLU A 427 -5.43 23.62 17.50
CA GLU A 427 -5.23 22.40 18.30
C GLU A 427 -4.73 22.77 19.70
N ARG A 428 -5.37 22.18 20.73
CA ARG A 428 -4.95 22.31 22.12
C ARG A 428 -5.26 21.04 22.91
N ILE A 429 -4.58 20.89 24.04
CA ILE A 429 -4.80 19.77 24.95
C ILE A 429 -6.22 19.83 25.52
N CYS A 430 -6.84 18.67 25.68
CA CYS A 430 -8.14 18.53 26.31
C CYS A 430 -8.08 18.93 27.80
N SER A 431 -8.87 19.92 28.20
CA SER A 431 -8.92 20.44 29.58
C SER A 431 -10.29 20.29 30.26
N GLY A 432 -11.32 19.91 29.51
CA GLY A 432 -12.71 19.78 29.99
C GLY A 432 -13.13 18.36 30.32
N VAL A 433 -14.40 18.20 30.67
CA VAL A 433 -15.02 16.90 30.91
C VAL A 433 -15.25 16.22 29.56
N VAL A 434 -14.82 14.95 29.45
CA VAL A 434 -14.89 14.19 28.20
C VAL A 434 -16.05 13.21 28.25
N SER A 435 -16.84 13.16 27.18
CA SER A 435 -17.94 12.23 26.99
C SER A 435 -18.08 11.84 25.51
N PHE A 436 -19.08 11.04 25.18
CA PHE A 436 -19.43 10.77 23.78
C PHE A 436 -20.52 11.72 23.30
N PHE A 437 -20.55 12.00 21.99
CA PHE A 437 -21.71 12.62 21.38
C PHE A 437 -22.91 11.67 21.41
N ASP A 438 -24.05 12.23 21.76
CA ASP A 438 -25.39 11.64 21.73
C ASP A 438 -26.20 12.04 20.50
N ARG A 439 -25.73 13.08 19.78
CA ARG A 439 -26.37 13.63 18.57
C ARG A 439 -25.51 13.52 17.31
N ASN A 440 -26.17 13.69 16.18
CA ASN A 440 -25.53 13.69 14.87
C ASN A 440 -24.80 15.02 14.63
N LEU A 441 -23.64 14.98 13.98
CA LEU A 441 -22.85 16.17 13.65
C LEU A 441 -22.57 16.25 12.15
N GLY A 442 -22.63 17.44 11.56
CA GLY A 442 -22.42 17.65 10.13
C GLY A 442 -23.06 18.92 9.57
N GLY A 443 -23.48 18.85 8.31
CA GLY A 443 -23.95 19.99 7.54
C GLY A 443 -22.81 20.84 6.93
N PRO A 444 -23.17 21.89 6.17
CA PRO A 444 -22.19 22.76 5.50
C PRO A 444 -21.45 23.66 6.51
N THR A 445 -20.18 23.93 6.23
CA THR A 445 -19.31 24.81 7.02
C THR A 445 -19.70 26.29 6.92
N ASN A 446 -20.38 26.69 5.84
CA ASN A 446 -20.77 28.08 5.57
C ASN A 446 -22.29 28.17 5.31
N GLU A 447 -23.06 28.74 6.23
CA GLU A 447 -24.20 29.56 5.84
C GLU A 447 -23.69 31.01 5.81
N CYS A 448 -23.57 31.55 4.61
CA CYS A 448 -23.00 32.87 4.38
C CYS A 448 -23.91 33.94 4.99
N GLY A 449 -23.33 34.69 5.93
CA GLY A 449 -23.86 35.95 6.43
C GLY A 449 -22.74 36.76 7.09
N SER A 450 -21.61 36.98 6.39
CA SER A 450 -20.57 38.03 6.60
C SER A 450 -19.21 37.58 6.03
N PRO A 451 -18.36 38.48 5.47
CA PRO A 451 -17.47 38.13 4.37
C PRO A 451 -16.09 37.62 4.82
N ARG A 452 -15.56 36.68 4.02
CA ARG A 452 -14.13 36.33 3.90
C ARG A 452 -13.42 36.03 5.22
N SER A 453 -13.67 34.85 5.78
CA SER A 453 -12.58 34.17 6.51
C SER A 453 -11.62 33.64 5.46
N GLN A 454 -10.50 34.34 5.29
CA GLN A 454 -9.33 33.84 4.58
C GLN A 454 -9.04 32.41 5.05
N ALA A 455 -8.67 31.56 4.10
CA ALA A 455 -8.12 30.25 4.37
C ALA A 455 -7.04 30.39 5.45
N ILE A 456 -7.34 29.94 6.66
CA ILE A 456 -6.33 29.75 7.69
C ILE A 456 -5.50 28.58 7.18
N HIS A 457 -4.42 28.92 6.46
CA HIS A 457 -3.24 28.08 6.39
C HIS A 457 -2.87 27.75 7.82
N ALA A 458 -3.33 26.59 8.30
CA ALA A 458 -2.80 25.96 9.50
C ALA A 458 -1.35 25.56 9.17
N MET A 459 -0.45 26.53 9.22
CA MET A 459 0.96 26.23 9.41
C MET A 459 1.04 25.45 10.72
N ASN A 460 1.41 24.17 10.62
CA ASN A 460 1.89 23.39 11.75
C ASN A 460 3.12 24.09 12.34
N LYS A 461 2.92 25.13 13.15
CA LYS A 461 3.93 25.58 14.09
C LYS A 461 3.93 24.55 15.21
N VAL A 462 4.94 23.69 15.15
CA VAL A 462 5.38 22.84 16.23
C VAL A 462 5.44 23.70 17.49
N ALA A 463 4.61 23.39 18.49
CA ALA A 463 4.77 23.96 19.82
C ALA A 463 6.19 23.62 20.32
N LEU A 464 6.93 24.63 20.76
CA LEU A 464 8.20 24.45 21.46
C LEU A 464 7.99 23.41 22.57
N SER A 465 8.85 22.40 22.58
CA SER A 465 8.85 21.37 23.63
C SER A 465 8.94 22.05 25.00
N PRO A 466 8.25 21.56 26.04
CA PRO A 466 8.47 22.07 27.38
C PRO A 466 9.94 21.91 27.75
N PRO A 467 10.55 22.88 28.45
CA PRO A 467 11.96 22.82 28.81
C PRO A 467 12.21 21.55 29.62
N SER A 468 13.22 20.77 29.20
CA SER A 468 13.70 19.64 29.96
C SER A 468 14.22 20.13 31.30
N MET A 469 13.57 19.74 32.40
CA MET A 469 14.18 19.84 33.73
C MET A 469 15.44 18.96 33.73
N GLY A 470 16.60 19.61 33.69
CA GLY A 470 17.88 18.98 33.87
C GLY A 470 17.97 18.43 35.29
N ILE A 471 17.93 17.10 35.41
CA ILE A 471 18.35 16.40 36.63
C ILE A 471 19.81 16.05 36.40
N LEU A 472 20.71 16.93 36.79
CA LEU A 472 22.08 16.65 37.23
C LEU A 472 22.65 17.96 37.83
N PRO A 473 23.15 17.95 39.08
CA PRO A 473 23.80 19.10 39.68
C PRO A 473 25.20 19.32 39.07
N SER A 474 25.68 20.56 39.25
CA SER A 474 26.92 21.18 38.76
C SER A 474 28.17 20.31 38.82
#